data_AF-A0AAV0X5Z6-F1
#
_entry.id   AF-A0AAV0X5Z6-F1
#
_cell.length_a   1.000
_cell.length_b   1.000
_cell.length_c   1.000
_cell.angle_alpha   90.00
_cell.angle_beta   90.00
_cell.angle_gamma   90.00
#
_symmetry.space_group_name_H-M   'P 1'
#
loop_
_entity.id
_entity.type
_entity.pdbx_description
1 polymer ?
#
loop_
_entity_poly.entity_id
_entity_poly.type
_entity_poly.pdbx_seq_one_letter_code
_entity_poly.pdbx_strand_id
1 'polypeptide(L)'
;MMELLVLPVLDIIEDDDVEIVEFLNYQRRTYTIRVRINHMEFWDDQDFKVRFRISKEVVIEVLGYIIEQISSQSYRNHAVTSINKLLLTLRFYATGNFLITA
;
A
#
# COMPACT_ATOMS: atom_id res chain seq x y z
N MET A 1 -32.49 3.09 20.57
CA MET A 1 -32.13 2.70 21.94
C MET A 1 -30.81 1.97 21.88
N MET A 2 -29.70 2.71 21.93
CA MET A 2 -28.33 2.20 22.03
C MET A 2 -27.50 3.29 22.71
N GLU A 3 -27.93 3.67 23.91
CA GLU A 3 -27.09 4.31 24.91
C GLU A 3 -26.69 3.22 25.92
N LEU A 4 -25.55 3.41 26.59
CA LEU A 4 -24.77 2.45 27.40
C LEU A 4 -23.86 1.59 26.51
N LEU A 5 -22.57 1.87 26.34
CA LEU A 5 -21.56 2.08 27.39
C LEU A 5 -20.36 2.89 26.85
N VAL A 6 -20.41 4.21 26.95
CA VAL A 6 -19.20 5.00 27.13
C VAL A 6 -19.33 5.59 28.53
N LEU A 7 -18.95 4.80 29.54
CA LEU A 7 -18.72 5.38 30.85
C LEU A 7 -17.65 6.48 30.66
N PRO A 8 -17.82 7.68 31.24
CA PRO A 8 -16.79 8.69 31.16
C PRO A 8 -15.61 8.18 32.00
N VAL A 9 -14.68 7.51 31.33
CA VAL A 9 -13.38 7.13 31.89
C VAL A 9 -12.65 8.36 32.45
N LEU A 10 -13.06 9.57 32.05
CA LEU A 10 -12.55 10.86 32.51
C LEU A 10 -12.86 11.21 33.98
N ASP A 11 -13.86 10.61 34.64
CA ASP A 11 -14.21 11.02 36.02
C ASP A 11 -13.32 10.38 37.10
N ILE A 12 -12.38 9.49 36.72
CA ILE A 12 -11.58 8.66 37.66
C ILE A 12 -10.06 8.93 37.54
N ILE A 13 -9.63 9.76 36.60
CA ILE A 13 -8.24 9.79 36.11
C ILE A 13 -7.54 11.13 36.46
N GLU A 14 -6.33 11.05 37.04
CA GLU A 14 -5.49 12.22 37.39
C GLU A 14 -4.82 12.83 36.13
N ASP A 15 -4.40 14.10 36.19
CA ASP A 15 -3.84 14.87 35.05
C ASP A 15 -2.58 14.22 34.43
N ASP A 16 -1.95 13.27 35.13
CA ASP A 16 -0.77 12.52 34.66
C ASP A 16 -1.10 11.34 33.72
N ASP A 17 -2.38 10.98 33.55
CA ASP A 17 -2.84 9.82 32.77
C ASP A 17 -3.39 10.18 31.38
N VAL A 18 -3.16 11.43 30.92
CA VAL A 18 -3.62 11.94 29.61
C VAL A 18 -3.20 11.04 28.45
N GLU A 19 -1.98 10.49 28.48
CA GLU A 19 -1.46 9.58 27.45
C GLU A 19 -2.23 8.24 27.40
N ILE A 20 -2.69 7.74 28.57
CA ILE A 20 -3.50 6.52 28.68
C ILE A 20 -4.89 6.77 28.08
N VAL A 21 -5.47 7.94 28.35
CA VAL A 21 -6.77 8.36 27.79
C VAL A 21 -6.67 8.49 26.26
N GLU A 22 -5.59 9.06 25.73
CA GLU A 22 -5.37 9.15 24.28
C GLU A 22 -5.23 7.77 23.63
N PHE A 23 -4.47 6.85 24.25
CA PHE A 23 -4.34 5.48 23.77
C PHE A 23 -5.67 4.71 23.78
N LEU A 24 -6.45 4.81 24.86
CA LEU A 24 -7.76 4.14 24.97
C LEU A 24 -8.79 4.71 23.98
N ASN A 25 -8.72 6.01 23.72
CA ASN A 25 -9.58 6.67 22.74
C ASN A 25 -9.07 6.56 21.30
N TYR A 26 -7.88 5.97 21.07
CA TYR A 26 -7.31 5.80 19.74
C TYR A 26 -8.19 4.90 18.87
N GLN A 27 -9.01 5.51 18.04
CA GLN A 27 -9.76 4.81 17.02
C GLN A 27 -8.82 4.46 15.87
N ARG A 28 -8.53 3.16 15.70
CA ARG A 28 -7.80 2.67 14.53
C ARG A 28 -8.54 3.13 13.27
N ARG A 29 -7.81 3.78 12.35
CA ARG A 29 -8.35 4.13 11.03
C ARG A 29 -8.97 2.90 10.39
N THR A 30 -10.19 3.04 9.87
CA THR A 30 -10.89 1.96 9.20
C THR A 30 -10.03 1.40 8.07
N TYR A 31 -9.80 0.10 8.11
CA TYR A 31 -9.06 -0.59 7.05
C TYR A 31 -9.87 -0.52 5.74
N THR A 32 -9.31 0.18 4.75
CA THR A 32 -9.95 0.35 3.43
C THR A 32 -9.13 -0.38 2.37
N ILE A 33 -9.72 -1.38 1.73
CA ILE A 33 -9.10 -2.08 0.59
C ILE A 33 -9.59 -1.40 -0.70
N ARG A 34 -8.65 -0.98 -1.56
CA ARG A 34 -8.94 -0.53 -2.91
C ARG A 34 -8.62 -1.63 -3.91
N VAL A 35 -9.53 -1.85 -4.87
CA VAL A 35 -9.28 -2.76 -5.98
C VAL A 35 -8.16 -2.18 -6.84
N ARG A 36 -7.12 -2.98 -7.09
CA ARG A 36 -5.99 -2.60 -7.97
C ARG A 36 -6.32 -3.05 -9.38
N ILE A 37 -6.12 -2.16 -10.36
CA ILE A 37 -6.26 -2.53 -11.77
C ILE A 37 -5.14 -3.49 -12.18
N ASN A 38 -5.46 -4.43 -13.07
CA ASN A 38 -4.43 -5.26 -13.70
C ASN A 38 -3.81 -4.47 -14.86
N HIS A 39 -2.64 -3.89 -14.64
CA HIS A 39 -1.95 -3.07 -15.64
C HIS A 39 -1.52 -3.84 -16.90
N MET A 40 -1.36 -5.16 -16.82
CA MET A 40 -1.01 -5.97 -18.00
C MET A 40 -2.19 -6.14 -18.96
N GLU A 41 -3.42 -6.11 -18.42
CA GLU A 41 -4.67 -6.27 -19.18
C GLU A 41 -5.30 -4.93 -19.54
N PHE A 42 -5.19 -3.93 -18.65
CA PHE A 42 -5.88 -2.65 -18.80
C PHE A 42 -5.33 -1.79 -19.94
N TRP A 43 -4.02 -1.82 -20.16
CA TRP A 43 -3.35 -1.01 -21.20
C TRP A 43 -3.08 -1.87 -22.43
N ASP A 44 -3.23 -1.29 -23.62
CA ASP A 44 -2.66 -1.89 -24.82
C ASP A 44 -1.12 -1.81 -24.80
N ASP A 45 -0.46 -2.46 -25.74
CA ASP A 45 1.00 -2.58 -25.71
C ASP A 45 1.71 -1.24 -25.95
N GLN A 46 1.11 -0.35 -26.74
CA GLN A 46 1.66 0.96 -27.04
C GLN A 46 1.57 1.87 -25.81
N ASP A 47 0.39 1.97 -25.20
CA ASP A 47 0.15 2.73 -23.99
C ASP A 47 0.96 2.20 -22.81
N PHE A 48 1.07 0.87 -22.69
CA PHE A 48 1.89 0.22 -21.69
C PHE A 48 3.37 0.62 -21.85
N LYS A 49 3.91 0.50 -23.07
CA LYS A 49 5.30 0.84 -23.36
C LYS A 49 5.60 2.32 -23.13
N VAL A 50 4.67 3.22 -23.46
CA VAL A 50 4.80 4.65 -23.15
C VAL A 50 4.83 4.88 -21.63
N ARG A 51 3.99 4.17 -20.88
CA ARG A 51 3.81 4.35 -19.44
C ARG A 51 4.95 3.77 -18.60
N PHE A 52 5.49 2.61 -18.98
CA PHE A 52 6.51 1.88 -18.23
C PHE A 52 7.90 1.86 -18.89
N ARG A 53 8.03 2.44 -20.10
CA ARG A 53 9.25 2.49 -20.94
C ARG A 53 9.78 1.12 -21.41
N ILE A 54 9.05 0.04 -21.13
CA ILE A 54 9.41 -1.35 -21.43
C ILE A 54 8.14 -2.06 -21.90
N SER A 55 8.25 -3.05 -22.80
CA SER A 55 7.10 -3.83 -23.29
C SER A 55 6.64 -4.88 -22.27
N LYS A 56 5.42 -5.41 -22.43
CA LYS A 56 4.86 -6.40 -21.51
C LYS A 56 5.68 -7.69 -21.48
N GLU A 57 6.19 -8.13 -22.63
CA GLU A 57 6.99 -9.35 -22.77
C GLU A 57 8.28 -9.24 -21.95
N VAL A 58 8.98 -8.11 -22.08
CA VAL A 58 10.22 -7.86 -21.34
C VAL A 58 9.95 -7.72 -19.84
N VAL A 59 8.79 -7.17 -19.43
CA VAL A 59 8.39 -7.15 -18.01
C VAL A 59 8.25 -8.58 -17.45
N ILE A 60 7.63 -9.50 -18.21
CA ILE A 60 7.48 -10.89 -17.78
C ILE A 60 8.84 -11.58 -17.70
N GLU A 61 9.72 -11.34 -18.68
CA GLU A 61 11.09 -11.88 -18.67
C GLU A 61 11.88 -11.40 -17.44
N VAL A 62 11.88 -10.09 -17.18
CA VAL A 62 12.51 -9.49 -15.99
C VAL A 62 11.92 -10.07 -14.71
N LEU A 63 10.60 -10.21 -14.64
CA LEU A 63 9.93 -10.80 -13.48
C LEU A 63 10.44 -12.22 -13.23
N GLY A 64 10.63 -13.04 -14.27
CA GLY A 64 11.17 -14.39 -14.16
C GLY A 64 12.53 -14.45 -13.46
N TYR A 65 13.38 -13.43 -13.63
CA TYR A 65 14.69 -13.37 -12.96
C TYR A 65 14.65 -12.94 -11.49
N ILE A 66 13.62 -12.17 -11.09
CA ILE A 66 13.58 -11.49 -9.78
C ILE A 66 12.40 -11.90 -8.89
N ILE A 67 11.51 -12.78 -9.37
CA ILE A 67 10.25 -13.09 -8.70
C ILE A 67 10.46 -13.64 -7.29
N GLU A 68 11.43 -14.51 -7.08
CA GLU A 68 11.72 -15.13 -5.78
C GLU A 68 12.17 -14.08 -4.75
N GLN A 69 12.95 -13.09 -5.18
CA GLN A 69 13.52 -12.06 -4.33
C GLN A 69 12.48 -11.00 -3.94
N ILE A 70 11.50 -10.72 -4.82
CA ILE A 70 10.51 -9.67 -4.58
C ILE A 70 9.16 -10.20 -4.12
N SER A 71 8.97 -11.52 -4.05
CA SER A 71 7.71 -12.13 -3.60
C SER A 71 7.41 -11.85 -2.14
N SER A 72 6.13 -11.66 -1.84
CA SER A 72 5.70 -11.43 -0.46
C SER A 72 5.76 -12.75 0.32
N GLN A 73 6.40 -12.74 1.49
CA GLN A 73 6.48 -13.92 2.36
C GLN A 73 5.13 -14.29 3.02
N SER A 74 4.14 -13.40 2.95
CA SER A 74 2.80 -13.67 3.45
C SER A 74 1.73 -13.14 2.50
N TYR A 75 0.57 -13.79 2.52
CA TYR A 75 -0.64 -13.37 1.83
C TYR A 75 -1.56 -12.47 2.69
N ARG A 76 -1.12 -12.12 3.91
CA ARG A 76 -1.92 -11.30 4.83
C ARG A 76 -2.11 -9.89 4.25
N ASN A 77 -3.26 -9.27 4.53
CA ASN A 77 -3.56 -7.87 4.19
C ASN A 77 -3.51 -7.52 2.69
N HIS A 78 -3.83 -8.46 1.79
CA HIS A 78 -3.77 -8.24 0.34
C HIS A 78 -2.40 -7.72 -0.12
N ALA A 79 -1.36 -8.46 0.28
CA ALA A 79 0.02 -8.20 -0.10
C ALA A 79 0.15 -7.90 -1.60
N VAL A 80 0.99 -6.93 -1.94
CA VAL A 80 1.21 -6.54 -3.34
C VAL A 80 1.85 -7.73 -4.06
N THR A 81 1.31 -8.09 -5.22
CA THR A 81 1.86 -9.17 -6.06
C THR A 81 3.21 -8.75 -6.65
N SER A 82 4.07 -9.71 -6.94
CA SER A 82 5.43 -9.47 -7.47
C SER A 82 5.40 -8.65 -8.76
N ILE A 83 4.46 -8.93 -9.67
CA ILE A 83 4.27 -8.14 -10.89
C ILE A 83 3.88 -6.69 -10.60
N ASN A 84 2.98 -6.44 -9.63
CA ASN A 84 2.59 -5.09 -9.27
C ASN A 84 3.74 -4.33 -8.61
N LYS A 85 4.59 -5.00 -7.80
CA LYS A 85 5.80 -4.40 -7.25
C LYS A 85 6.75 -3.96 -8.36
N LEU A 86 7.01 -4.83 -9.34
CA LEU A 86 7.85 -4.52 -10.49
C LEU A 86 7.30 -3.34 -11.30
N LEU A 87 6.00 -3.35 -11.63
CA LEU A 87 5.38 -2.25 -12.39
C LEU A 87 5.41 -0.92 -11.63
N LEU A 88 5.26 -0.94 -10.30
CA LEU A 88 5.42 0.25 -9.45
C LEU A 88 6.84 0.82 -9.58
N THR A 89 7.85 -0.03 -9.48
CA THR A 89 9.26 0.34 -9.62
C THR A 89 9.58 0.88 -11.02
N LEU A 90 9.10 0.23 -12.07
CA LEU A 90 9.27 0.70 -13.44
C LEU A 90 8.58 2.05 -13.66
N ARG A 91 7.40 2.26 -13.07
CA ARG A 91 6.71 3.55 -13.15
C ARG A 91 7.49 4.65 -12.45
N PHE A 92 8.11 4.35 -11.31
CA PHE A 92 9.00 5.26 -10.60
C PHE A 92 10.20 5.66 -11.48
N TYR A 93 10.89 4.69 -12.09
CA TYR A 93 12.00 4.97 -13.01
C TYR A 93 11.57 5.73 -14.26
N ALA A 94 10.42 5.40 -14.85
CA ALA A 94 9.91 6.03 -16.05
C ALA A 94 9.52 7.51 -15.86
N THR A 95 9.13 7.89 -14.64
CA THR A 95 8.69 9.26 -14.30
C THR A 95 9.81 10.13 -13.76
N GLY A 96 10.98 9.55 -13.41
CA GLY A 96 12.11 10.31 -12.90
C GLY A 96 11.82 11.03 -11.58
N ASN A 97 10.86 10.53 -10.80
CA ASN A 97 10.44 11.14 -9.52
C ASN A 97 11.46 10.86 -8.41
N PHE A 98 12.73 11.15 -8.67
CA PHE A 98 13.79 11.05 -7.68
C PHE A 98 13.67 12.23 -6.72
N LEU A 99 13.88 11.98 -5.42
CA LEU A 99 14.05 13.07 -4.46
C LEU A 99 15.34 13.80 -4.85
N ILE A 100 15.22 14.96 -5.50
CA ILE A 100 16.37 15.79 -5.82
C ILE A 100 16.83 16.41 -4.50
N THR A 101 17.90 15.88 -3.91
CA THR A 101 18.59 16.54 -2.81
C THR A 101 19.48 17.63 -3.41
N ALA A 102 19.11 18.89 -3.17
CA ALA A 102 19.91 20.07 -3.50
C ALA A 102 21.05 20.26 -2.50
#